data_AF-A0A8T0FX08-F1
#
_entry.id   AF-A0A8T0FX08-F1
#
_cell.length_a   1.000
_cell.length_b   1.000
_cell.length_c   1.000
_cell.angle_alpha   90.00
_cell.angle_beta   90.00
_cell.angle_gamma   90.00
#
_symmetry.space_group_name_H-M   'P 1'
#
loop_
_entity.id
_entity.type
_entity.pdbx_description
1 polymer ?
#
loop_
_entity_poly.entity_id
_entity_poly.type
_entity_poly.pdbx_seq_one_letter_code
_entity_poly.pdbx_strand_id
1 'polypeptide(L)'
;MIWNRFLETGNADRRSGQERRRSTMPSEDLYLMLTARRYRNMNATLEQHLRSATGISVSAQTVRNRLHSVDMYARRPMVCVTLTARHRCVRREWATEHMN
;
A
#
# COMPACT_ATOMS: atom_id res chain seq x y z
N MET A 1 -16.26 15.78 34.67
CA MET A 1 -17.13 16.71 33.90
C MET A 1 -16.25 17.55 32.98
N ILE A 2 -16.64 17.75 31.72
CA ILE A 2 -15.85 18.49 30.70
C ILE A 2 -15.65 19.97 31.10
N TRP A 3 -16.62 20.54 31.83
CA TRP A 3 -16.60 21.93 32.30
C TRP A 3 -15.39 22.25 33.19
N ASN A 4 -15.09 21.42 34.19
CA ASN A 4 -13.93 21.64 35.07
C ASN A 4 -12.60 21.57 34.30
N ARG A 5 -12.49 20.62 33.37
CA ARG A 5 -11.29 20.47 32.53
C ARG A 5 -11.09 21.67 31.60
N PHE A 6 -12.16 22.22 31.04
CA PHE A 6 -12.10 23.43 30.22
C PHE A 6 -11.61 24.64 31.02
N LEU A 7 -12.09 24.79 32.26
CA LEU A 7 -11.64 25.86 33.17
C LEU A 7 -10.15 25.73 33.52
N GLU A 8 -9.63 24.50 33.66
CA GLU A 8 -8.21 24.26 33.98
C GLU A 8 -7.26 24.38 32.78
N THR A 9 -7.68 23.92 31.60
CA THR A 9 -6.78 23.76 30.44
C THR A 9 -7.08 24.70 29.27
N GLY A 10 -8.21 25.43 29.29
CA GLY A 10 -8.71 26.22 28.17
C GLY A 10 -9.15 25.39 26.95
N ASN A 11 -9.12 24.06 27.06
CA ASN A 11 -9.35 23.14 25.96
C ASN A 11 -10.39 22.07 26.37
N ALA A 12 -11.48 22.03 25.62
CA ALA A 12 -12.57 21.06 25.77
C ALA A 12 -12.46 19.86 24.81
N ASP A 13 -11.47 19.84 23.91
CA ASP A 13 -11.30 18.82 22.88
C ASP A 13 -11.15 17.44 23.50
N ARG A 14 -11.64 16.41 22.84
CA ARG A 14 -11.47 15.05 23.34
C ARG A 14 -9.98 14.67 23.27
N ARG A 15 -9.40 14.18 24.38
CA ARG A 15 -8.06 13.57 24.34
C ARG A 15 -8.06 12.42 23.35
N SER A 16 -7.03 12.33 22.51
CA SER A 16 -6.84 11.17 21.64
C SER A 16 -6.77 9.91 22.52
N GLY A 17 -7.68 8.96 22.29
CA GLY A 17 -7.63 7.68 22.98
C GLY A 17 -6.33 6.95 22.63
N GLN A 18 -5.87 6.05 23.50
CA GLN A 18 -4.78 5.15 23.13
C GLN A 18 -5.23 4.28 21.96
N GLU A 19 -4.48 4.32 20.86
CA GLU A 19 -4.76 3.51 19.70
C GLU A 19 -4.51 2.03 20.03
N ARG A 20 -5.34 1.14 19.49
CA ARG A 20 -5.17 -0.30 19.67
C ARG A 20 -3.81 -0.72 19.09
N ARG A 21 -3.09 -1.59 19.82
CA ARG A 21 -1.83 -2.16 19.32
C ARG A 21 -2.05 -2.82 17.95
N ARG A 22 -1.14 -2.51 17.04
CA ARG A 22 -1.12 -3.01 15.67
C ARG A 22 -0.84 -4.51 15.68
N SER A 23 -1.57 -5.27 14.85
CA SER A 23 -1.32 -6.70 14.64
C SER A 23 -0.12 -7.00 13.76
N THR A 24 0.43 -5.99 13.07
CA THR A 24 1.61 -6.10 12.21
C THR A 24 2.72 -5.19 12.69
N MET A 25 3.95 -5.62 12.44
CA MET A 25 5.17 -4.85 12.68
C MET A 25 5.58 -4.03 11.45
N PRO A 26 6.37 -2.97 11.61
CA PRO A 26 6.85 -2.16 10.48
C PRO A 26 7.60 -2.97 9.41
N SER A 27 8.33 -4.03 9.79
CA SER A 27 9.01 -4.94 8.86
C SER A 27 8.05 -5.75 7.99
N GLU A 28 6.94 -6.21 8.57
CA GLU A 28 5.88 -6.92 7.84
C GLU A 28 5.13 -5.97 6.91
N ASP A 29 4.85 -4.74 7.36
CA ASP A 29 4.22 -3.72 6.53
C ASP A 29 5.10 -3.42 5.31
N LEU A 30 6.42 -3.32 5.49
CA LEU A 30 7.39 -3.19 4.38
C LEU A 30 7.39 -4.42 3.46
N TYR A 31 7.34 -5.63 4.01
CA TYR A 31 7.24 -6.85 3.22
C TYR A 31 5.97 -6.86 2.35
N LEU A 32 4.82 -6.49 2.92
CA LEU A 32 3.55 -6.39 2.20
C LEU A 32 3.66 -5.36 1.06
N MET A 33 4.25 -4.19 1.33
CA MET A 33 4.45 -3.14 0.33
C MET A 33 5.32 -3.59 -0.85
N LEU A 34 6.47 -4.20 -0.58
CA LEU A 34 7.40 -4.66 -1.61
C LEU A 34 6.78 -5.80 -2.43
N THR A 35 6.12 -6.74 -1.76
CA THR A 35 5.47 -7.88 -2.40
C THR A 35 4.30 -7.43 -3.29
N ALA A 36 3.46 -6.51 -2.80
CA ALA A 36 2.36 -5.96 -3.57
C ALA A 36 2.84 -5.17 -4.81
N ARG A 37 3.98 -4.47 -4.72
CA ARG A 37 4.58 -3.79 -5.87
C ARG A 37 5.13 -4.76 -6.91
N ARG A 38 5.76 -5.85 -6.46
CA ARG A 38 6.33 -6.88 -7.34
C ARG A 38 5.25 -7.69 -8.05
N TYR A 39 4.20 -8.07 -7.33
CA TYR A 39 3.12 -8.92 -7.82
C TYR A 39 1.79 -8.17 -7.77
N ARG A 40 1.65 -7.18 -8.66
CA ARG A 40 0.52 -6.22 -8.69
C ARG A 40 -0.88 -6.85 -8.80
N ASN A 41 -0.97 -8.13 -9.15
CA ASN A 41 -2.23 -8.86 -9.37
C ASN A 41 -2.52 -9.89 -8.27
N MET A 42 -1.62 -10.09 -7.29
CA MET A 42 -1.69 -11.15 -6.28
C MET A 42 -2.27 -10.68 -4.94
N ASN A 43 -3.33 -9.88 -4.97
CA ASN A 43 -3.93 -9.31 -3.76
C ASN A 43 -4.62 -10.36 -2.87
N ALA A 44 -5.08 -11.47 -3.47
CA ALA A 44 -5.86 -12.52 -2.80
C ALA A 44 -5.01 -13.58 -2.09
N THR A 45 -3.68 -13.55 -2.25
CA THR A 45 -2.76 -14.51 -1.61
C THR A 45 -1.75 -13.83 -0.70
N LEU A 46 -1.76 -12.50 -0.62
CA LEU A 46 -0.73 -11.75 0.11
C LEU A 46 -0.71 -12.09 1.61
N GLU A 47 -1.86 -12.39 2.22
CA GLU A 47 -1.92 -12.85 3.61
C GLU A 47 -1.27 -14.22 3.79
N GLN A 48 -1.42 -15.12 2.81
CA GLN A 48 -0.77 -16.43 2.83
C GLN A 48 0.74 -16.29 2.63
N HIS A 49 1.18 -15.43 1.71
CA HIS A 49 2.60 -15.14 1.53
C HIS A 49 3.23 -14.56 2.80
N LEU A 50 2.56 -13.61 3.46
CA LEU A 50 3.04 -13.04 4.73
C LEU A 50 3.12 -14.11 5.83
N ARG A 51 2.11 -14.98 5.94
CA ARG A 51 2.09 -16.10 6.88
C ARG A 51 3.25 -17.05 6.63
N SER A 52 3.49 -17.44 5.38
CA SER A 52 4.59 -18.34 5.03
C SER A 52 5.98 -17.71 5.25
N ALA A 53 6.12 -16.40 5.01
CA ALA A 53 7.40 -15.72 5.16
C ALA A 53 7.76 -15.37 6.61
N THR A 54 6.77 -15.03 7.43
CA THR A 54 6.97 -14.40 8.75
C THR A 54 6.33 -15.16 9.90
N GLY A 55 5.51 -16.18 9.61
CA GLY A 55 4.74 -16.93 10.61
C GLY A 55 3.53 -16.19 11.18
N ILE A 56 3.28 -14.96 10.73
CA ILE A 56 2.24 -14.10 11.30
C ILE A 56 0.93 -14.27 10.55
N SER A 57 -0.11 -14.66 11.29
CA SER A 57 -1.46 -14.80 10.78
C SER A 57 -2.24 -13.50 10.94
N VAL A 58 -2.43 -12.79 9.83
CA VAL A 58 -3.35 -11.66 9.72
C VAL A 58 -4.52 -12.00 8.80
N SER A 59 -5.62 -11.27 8.95
CA SER A 59 -6.75 -11.35 8.02
C SER A 59 -6.45 -10.59 6.72
N ALA A 60 -7.06 -11.02 5.61
CA ALA A 60 -6.98 -10.31 4.34
C ALA A 60 -7.45 -8.84 4.44
N GLN A 61 -8.42 -8.55 5.32
CA GLN A 61 -8.85 -7.18 5.61
C GLN A 61 -7.74 -6.34 6.23
N THR A 62 -6.94 -6.92 7.14
CA THR A 62 -5.81 -6.22 7.76
C THR A 62 -4.77 -5.87 6.71
N VAL A 63 -4.42 -6.81 5.84
CA VAL A 63 -3.51 -6.58 4.71
C VAL A 63 -4.02 -5.45 3.81
N ARG A 64 -5.30 -5.47 3.41
CA ARG A 64 -5.88 -4.39 2.59
C ARG A 64 -5.84 -3.04 3.28
N ASN A 65 -6.18 -2.98 4.57
CA ASN A 65 -6.09 -1.74 5.35
C ASN A 65 -4.65 -1.21 5.41
N ARG A 66 -3.65 -2.11 5.52
CA ARG A 66 -2.24 -1.72 5.49
C ARG A 66 -1.82 -1.14 4.16
N LEU A 67 -2.16 -1.80 3.06
CA LEU A 67 -1.88 -1.28 1.73
C LEU A 67 -2.56 0.07 1.49
N HIS A 68 -3.83 0.22 1.89
CA HIS A 68 -4.53 1.50 1.77
C HIS A 68 -3.91 2.61 2.63
N SER A 69 -3.38 2.27 3.83
CA SER A 69 -2.73 3.25 4.71
C SER A 69 -1.47 3.88 4.10
N VAL A 70 -0.89 3.24 3.08
CA VAL A 70 0.26 3.73 2.30
C VAL A 70 -0.12 4.04 0.85
N ASP A 71 -1.40 4.32 0.60
CA ASP A 71 -1.95 4.70 -0.71
C ASP A 71 -1.75 3.63 -1.82
N MET A 72 -1.58 2.36 -1.45
CA MET A 72 -1.54 1.24 -2.38
C MET A 72 -2.93 0.70 -2.63
N TYR A 73 -3.53 1.19 -3.72
CA TYR A 73 -4.80 0.72 -4.24
C TYR A 73 -4.62 -0.17 -5.47
N ALA A 74 -5.57 -1.08 -5.67
CA ALA A 74 -5.68 -1.79 -6.93
C ALA A 74 -5.88 -0.78 -8.07
N ARG A 75 -5.09 -0.90 -9.14
CA ARG A 75 -5.22 -0.05 -10.33
C ARG A 75 -5.68 -0.89 -11.50
N ARG A 76 -6.51 -0.32 -12.37
CA ARG A 76 -6.87 -0.93 -13.64
C ARG A 76 -5.63 -0.92 -14.55
N PRO A 77 -5.23 -2.05 -15.15
CA PRO A 77 -4.15 -2.05 -16.13
C PRO A 77 -4.54 -1.17 -17.31
N MET A 78 -3.57 -0.46 -17.88
CA MET A 78 -3.79 0.30 -19.11
C MET A 78 -4.04 -0.69 -20.26
N VAL A 79 -5.10 -0.46 -21.02
CA VAL A 79 -5.36 -1.23 -22.24
C VAL A 79 -4.46 -0.68 -23.33
N CYS A 80 -3.46 -1.47 -23.73
CA CYS A 80 -2.51 -1.13 -24.78
C CYS A 80 -2.52 -2.22 -25.86
N VAL A 81 -2.27 -1.82 -27.11
CA VAL A 81 -1.96 -2.79 -28.17
C VAL A 81 -0.65 -3.49 -27.82
N THR A 82 -0.66 -4.82 -27.86
CA THR A 82 0.55 -5.62 -27.62
C THR A 82 1.57 -5.36 -28.71
N LEU A 83 2.69 -4.72 -28.36
CA LEU A 83 3.81 -4.51 -29.27
C LEU A 83 4.76 -5.71 -29.23
N THR A 84 5.12 -6.20 -30.41
CA THR A 84 6.22 -7.16 -30.55
C THR A 84 7.55 -6.50 -30.18
N ALA A 85 8.59 -7.30 -29.94
CA ALA A 85 9.93 -6.77 -29.64
C ALA A 85 10.44 -5.84 -30.76
N ARG A 86 10.23 -6.20 -32.03
CA ARG A 86 10.62 -5.39 -33.19
C ARG A 86 9.93 -4.03 -33.21
N HIS A 87 8.62 -3.98 -32.97
CA HIS A 87 7.89 -2.70 -32.91
C HIS A 87 8.44 -1.78 -31.82
N ARG A 88 8.86 -2.34 -30.68
CA ARG A 88 9.47 -1.56 -29.59
C ARG A 88 10.84 -1.00 -29.96
N CYS A 89 11.68 -1.77 -30.64
CA CYS A 89 13.00 -1.31 -31.10
C CYS A 89 12.87 -0.15 -32.08
N VAL A 90 12.09 -0.33 -33.16
CA VAL A 90 11.91 0.70 -34.20
C VAL A 90 11.33 1.99 -33.61
N ARG A 91 10.32 1.88 -32.72
CA ARG A 91 9.76 3.06 -32.04
C ARG A 91 10.79 3.79 -31.17
N ARG A 92 11.68 3.05 -30.52
CA ARG A 92 12.73 3.63 -29.67
C ARG A 92 13.77 4.34 -30.54
N GLU A 93 14.24 3.70 -31.60
CA GLU A 93 15.21 4.27 -32.54
C GLU A 93 14.68 5.59 -33.12
N TRP A 94 13.44 5.59 -33.60
CA TRP A 94 12.79 6.80 -34.10
C TRP A 94 12.72 7.91 -33.04
N ALA A 95 12.32 7.56 -31.81
CA ALA A 95 12.23 8.52 -30.71
C ALA A 95 13.60 9.09 -30.30
N THR A 96 14.67 8.30 -30.39
CA THR A 96 16.04 8.77 -30.13
C THR A 96 16.58 9.67 -31.24
N GLU A 97 16.25 9.38 -32.50
CA GLU A 97 16.68 10.19 -33.66
C GLU A 97 15.99 11.56 -33.70
N HIS A 98 14.77 11.66 -33.19
CA HIS A 98 13.94 12.87 -33.24
C HIS A 98 13.83 13.56 -31.87
N MET A 99 14.82 13.34 -30.99
CA MET A 99 14.92 14.06 -29.73
C MET A 99 15.63 15.41 -29.98
N ASN A 100 14.90 16.52 -29.80
CA ASN A 100 15.43 17.89 -29.97
C ASN A 100 16.52 18.23 -28.96
#